data_AF-A0A553Q512-F1
#
_entry.id   AF-A0A553Q512-F1
#
_cell.length_a   1.000
_cell.length_b   1.000
_cell.length_c   1.000
_cell.angle_alpha   90.00
_cell.angle_beta   90.00
_cell.angle_gamma   90.00
#
_symmetry.space_group_name_H-M   'P 1'
#
loop_
_entity.id
_entity.type
_entity.pdbx_description
1 polymer ?
#
loop_
_entity_poly.entity_id
_entity_poly.type
_entity_poly.pdbx_seq_one_letter_code
_entity_poly.pdbx_strand_id
1 'polypeptide(L)'
;MTTKMATPMRNVDEIRNRVILGEFGVKNVHTTDYPGNYPGYDDSWDFEKFKKNFKINIVNTEENTLEFDMIGIDAAIANAFRRILLAEVPTMAIEKVFIYNNTSIVQDEILAHRLGLVPIKADPRLFEFRNLGDQEGTEIDTIQLQVKVKCTRNPRAPKDSSDPKELYLNHMVYSGDIKWLPIGNQADVFADAKIGPVHEDILLAQLRPGQELDIVMHCVKGLGN
;
A
#
# COMPACT_ATOMS: atom_id res chain seq x y z
N MET A 1 -4.14 18.78 -61.17
CA MET A 1 -4.17 17.30 -61.08
C MET A 1 -4.07 16.92 -59.61
N THR A 2 -5.23 16.69 -59.00
CA THR A 2 -5.38 16.23 -57.61
C THR A 2 -5.45 14.72 -57.62
N THR A 3 -4.38 14.04 -57.19
CA THR A 3 -4.39 12.59 -57.01
C THR A 3 -4.18 12.28 -55.54
N LYS A 4 -5.27 11.77 -54.95
CA LYS A 4 -5.47 11.41 -53.55
C LYS A 4 -4.34 10.52 -53.01
N MET A 5 -3.62 11.00 -51.99
CA MET A 5 -2.95 10.11 -51.02
C MET A 5 -3.99 9.65 -50.01
N ALA A 6 -4.86 8.72 -50.41
CA ALA A 6 -5.69 7.99 -49.46
C ALA A 6 -4.84 6.80 -48.99
N THR A 7 -4.29 6.90 -47.78
CA THR A 7 -3.74 5.73 -47.07
C THR A 7 -4.80 4.63 -47.10
N PRO A 8 -4.48 3.39 -47.53
CA PRO A 8 -5.50 2.34 -47.61
C PRO A 8 -6.15 2.16 -46.22
N MET A 9 -7.48 2.03 -46.15
CA MET A 9 -8.24 1.99 -44.87
C MET A 9 -7.65 0.99 -43.86
N ARG A 10 -7.10 -0.12 -44.35
CA ARG A 10 -6.41 -1.15 -43.55
C ARG A 10 -5.23 -0.61 -42.73
N ASN A 11 -4.47 0.34 -43.29
CA ASN A 11 -3.36 0.99 -42.59
C ASN A 11 -3.87 1.97 -41.53
N VAL A 12 -5.03 2.60 -41.74
CA VAL A 12 -5.61 3.55 -40.77
C VAL A 12 -6.11 2.81 -39.53
N ASP A 13 -6.80 1.68 -39.71
CA ASP A 13 -7.25 0.85 -38.58
C ASP A 13 -6.09 0.31 -37.74
N GLU A 14 -4.97 -0.03 -38.38
CA GLU A 14 -3.76 -0.49 -37.70
C GLU A 14 -3.09 0.63 -36.88
N ILE A 15 -3.02 1.84 -37.43
CA ILE A 15 -2.49 3.00 -36.72
C ILE A 15 -3.33 3.34 -35.48
N ARG A 16 -4.65 3.18 -35.56
CA ARG A 16 -5.58 3.57 -34.50
C ARG A 16 -5.69 2.56 -33.36
N ASN A 17 -5.58 1.27 -33.65
CA ASN A 17 -5.95 0.20 -32.71
C ASN A 17 -4.78 -0.68 -32.25
N ARG A 18 -3.57 -0.50 -32.81
CA ARG A 18 -2.42 -1.36 -32.50
C ARG A 18 -1.15 -0.56 -32.24
N VAL A 19 -0.60 -0.74 -31.05
CA VAL A 19 0.78 -0.37 -30.74
C VAL A 19 1.72 -1.45 -31.28
N ILE A 20 2.66 -1.08 -32.14
CA ILE A 20 3.54 -2.04 -32.84
C ILE A 20 4.96 -1.94 -32.28
N LEU A 21 5.52 -3.06 -31.83
CA LEU A 21 6.90 -3.15 -31.40
C LEU A 21 7.78 -3.51 -32.62
N GLY A 22 8.67 -2.59 -33.02
CA GLY A 22 9.67 -2.82 -34.06
C GLY A 22 11.07 -3.01 -33.47
N GLU A 23 12.01 -3.43 -34.30
CA GLU A 23 13.41 -3.69 -33.92
C GLU A 23 14.10 -2.46 -33.28
N PHE A 24 13.83 -1.26 -33.81
CA PHE A 24 14.48 -0.02 -33.37
C PHE A 24 13.56 0.91 -32.56
N GLY A 25 12.31 0.51 -32.28
CA GLY A 25 11.39 1.35 -31.52
C GLY A 25 9.92 0.97 -31.67
N VAL A 26 9.09 1.61 -30.84
CA VAL A 26 7.64 1.40 -30.78
C VAL A 26 6.93 2.41 -31.69
N LYS A 27 5.97 1.93 -32.48
CA LYS A 27 5.12 2.75 -33.37
C LYS A 27 3.70 2.84 -32.80
N ASN A 28 2.97 3.88 -33.21
CA ASN A 28 1.58 4.14 -32.82
C ASN A 28 1.38 4.27 -31.30
N VAL A 29 2.28 5.01 -30.63
CA VAL A 29 2.27 5.15 -29.16
C VAL A 29 1.22 6.13 -28.62
N HIS A 30 0.62 6.94 -29.50
CA HIS A 30 -0.33 7.98 -29.12
C HIS A 30 -1.75 7.53 -29.39
N THR A 31 -2.66 7.89 -28.50
CA THR A 31 -4.11 7.88 -28.73
C THR A 31 -4.44 8.89 -29.83
N THR A 32 -5.15 8.49 -30.89
CA THR A 32 -5.48 9.35 -32.04
C THR A 32 -6.95 9.35 -32.43
N ASP A 33 -7.80 8.61 -31.74
CA ASP A 33 -9.26 8.53 -31.93
C ASP A 33 -9.99 9.76 -31.37
N TYR A 34 -9.55 10.94 -31.79
CA TYR A 34 -10.19 12.22 -31.50
C TYR A 34 -10.93 12.76 -32.74
N PRO A 35 -12.02 13.54 -32.54
CA PRO A 35 -12.78 14.13 -33.63
C PRO A 35 -11.92 14.93 -34.60
N GLY A 36 -12.05 14.65 -35.90
CA GLY A 36 -11.35 15.37 -36.97
C GLY A 36 -9.97 14.83 -37.35
N ASN A 37 -9.44 13.81 -36.64
CA ASN A 37 -8.14 13.23 -36.97
C ASN A 37 -8.17 12.32 -38.22
N TYR A 38 -9.31 11.67 -38.50
CA TYR A 38 -9.44 10.72 -39.60
C TYR A 38 -10.66 11.02 -40.48
N PRO A 39 -10.50 11.06 -41.82
CA PRO A 39 -11.63 11.20 -42.72
C PRO A 39 -12.48 9.93 -42.74
N GLY A 40 -13.80 10.08 -42.56
CA GLY A 40 -14.76 8.97 -42.61
C GLY A 40 -14.99 8.23 -41.29
N TYR A 41 -14.37 8.67 -40.19
CA TYR A 41 -14.67 8.18 -38.85
C TYR A 41 -15.33 9.25 -38.00
N ASP A 42 -16.33 8.84 -37.23
CA ASP A 42 -16.95 9.66 -36.20
C ASP A 42 -16.43 9.23 -34.82
N ASP A 43 -15.46 10.01 -34.35
CA ASP A 43 -14.80 9.86 -33.05
C ASP A 43 -15.32 10.90 -32.04
N SER A 44 -16.49 11.50 -32.32
CA SER A 44 -17.19 12.31 -31.32
C SER A 44 -17.55 11.48 -30.09
N TRP A 45 -17.58 12.14 -28.93
CA TRP A 45 -17.90 11.48 -27.68
C TRP A 45 -19.36 11.03 -27.68
N ASP A 46 -19.56 9.72 -27.55
CA ASP A 46 -20.86 9.07 -27.42
C ASP A 46 -20.83 8.10 -26.23
N PHE A 47 -21.64 8.41 -25.24
CA PHE A 47 -21.75 7.63 -24.01
C PHE A 47 -22.33 6.22 -24.25
N GLU A 48 -23.30 6.08 -25.15
CA GLU A 48 -23.91 4.77 -25.43
C GLU A 48 -22.93 3.86 -26.18
N LYS A 49 -22.14 4.43 -27.09
CA LYS A 49 -21.00 3.73 -27.74
C LYS A 49 -19.97 3.27 -26.70
N PHE A 50 -19.58 4.14 -25.77
CA PHE A 50 -18.65 3.78 -24.69
C PHE A 50 -19.22 2.65 -23.82
N LYS A 51 -20.46 2.82 -23.32
CA LYS A 51 -21.12 1.85 -22.44
C LYS A 51 -21.27 0.46 -23.08
N LYS A 52 -21.55 0.39 -24.38
CA LYS A 52 -21.64 -0.88 -25.12
C LYS A 52 -20.29 -1.59 -25.27
N ASN A 53 -19.21 -0.83 -25.39
CA ASN A 53 -17.87 -1.36 -25.64
C ASN A 53 -17.11 -1.67 -24.34
N PHE A 54 -17.37 -0.93 -23.26
CA PHE A 54 -16.68 -1.09 -22.00
C PHE A 54 -17.03 -2.43 -21.33
N LYS A 55 -16.00 -3.22 -21.02
CA LYS A 55 -16.14 -4.53 -20.37
C LYS A 55 -15.03 -4.73 -19.35
N ILE A 56 -15.36 -5.39 -18.25
CA ILE A 56 -14.41 -5.82 -17.23
C ILE A 56 -14.46 -7.34 -17.14
N ASN A 57 -13.31 -7.99 -17.29
CA ASN A 57 -13.18 -9.43 -17.10
C ASN A 57 -12.24 -9.69 -15.93
N ILE A 58 -12.70 -10.38 -14.89
CA ILE A 58 -11.85 -10.77 -13.75
C ILE A 58 -11.13 -12.06 -14.15
N VAL A 59 -9.79 -12.03 -14.11
CA VAL A 59 -8.93 -13.15 -14.51
C VAL A 59 -8.60 -14.02 -13.31
N ASN A 60 -8.13 -13.39 -12.22
CA ASN A 60 -7.77 -14.08 -10.99
C ASN A 60 -8.14 -13.23 -9.76
N THR A 61 -8.50 -13.90 -8.67
CA THR A 61 -8.78 -13.27 -7.39
C THR A 61 -8.29 -14.17 -6.27
N GLU A 62 -7.27 -13.69 -5.56
CA GLU A 62 -6.73 -14.32 -4.36
C GLU A 62 -6.92 -13.39 -3.16
N GLU A 63 -6.44 -13.76 -1.98
CA GLU A 63 -6.68 -13.00 -0.75
C GLU A 63 -6.09 -11.57 -0.79
N ASN A 64 -4.88 -11.42 -1.35
CA ASN A 64 -4.16 -10.13 -1.41
C ASN A 64 -3.85 -9.67 -2.84
N THR A 65 -4.35 -10.38 -3.86
CA THR A 65 -4.07 -10.09 -5.27
C THR A 65 -5.35 -10.14 -6.10
N LEU A 66 -5.48 -9.21 -7.06
CA LEU A 66 -6.60 -9.13 -7.98
C LEU A 66 -6.07 -8.81 -9.37
N GLU A 67 -6.42 -9.65 -10.35
CA GLU A 67 -6.06 -9.48 -11.75
C GLU A 67 -7.32 -9.39 -12.60
N PHE A 68 -7.44 -8.34 -13.42
CA PHE A 68 -8.60 -8.11 -14.27
C PHE A 68 -8.24 -7.30 -15.52
N ASP A 69 -8.99 -7.53 -16.59
CA ASP A 69 -8.89 -6.80 -17.84
C ASP A 69 -9.94 -5.68 -17.91
N MET A 70 -9.52 -4.48 -18.30
CA MET A 70 -10.41 -3.36 -18.65
C MET A 70 -10.37 -3.14 -20.17
N ILE A 71 -11.46 -3.46 -20.86
CA ILE A 71 -11.56 -3.39 -22.31
C ILE A 71 -12.41 -2.18 -22.70
N GLY A 72 -11.94 -1.39 -23.67
CA GLY A 72 -12.69 -0.25 -24.22
C GLY A 72 -12.53 1.05 -23.44
N ILE A 73 -11.44 1.21 -22.68
CA ILE A 73 -11.07 2.43 -21.95
C ILE A 73 -9.79 3.04 -22.51
N ASP A 74 -9.67 4.37 -22.47
CA ASP A 74 -8.43 5.06 -22.85
C ASP A 74 -7.35 4.96 -21.76
N ALA A 75 -6.09 5.02 -22.20
CA ALA A 75 -4.92 4.95 -21.33
C ALA A 75 -4.88 6.06 -20.27
N ALA A 76 -5.42 7.26 -20.56
CA ALA A 76 -5.45 8.35 -19.59
C ALA A 76 -6.28 8.01 -18.34
N ILE A 77 -7.45 7.37 -18.52
CA ILE A 77 -8.33 7.00 -17.40
C ILE A 77 -7.76 5.79 -16.65
N ALA A 78 -7.25 4.78 -17.37
CA ALA A 78 -6.60 3.64 -16.74
C ALA A 78 -5.39 4.07 -15.87
N ASN A 79 -4.57 5.00 -16.37
CA ASN A 79 -3.46 5.56 -15.61
C ASN A 79 -3.93 6.44 -14.44
N ALA A 80 -5.10 7.10 -14.54
CA ALA A 80 -5.69 7.82 -13.41
C ALA A 80 -6.05 6.86 -12.26
N PHE A 81 -6.72 5.74 -12.54
CA PHE A 81 -6.97 4.72 -11.52
C PHE A 81 -5.69 4.19 -10.89
N ARG A 82 -4.66 3.89 -11.70
CA ARG A 82 -3.34 3.49 -11.18
C ARG A 82 -2.74 4.53 -10.22
N ARG A 83 -2.83 5.82 -10.55
CA ARG A 83 -2.32 6.90 -9.69
C ARG A 83 -3.11 7.05 -8.39
N ILE A 84 -4.44 6.98 -8.47
CA ILE A 84 -5.32 7.05 -7.30
C ILE A 84 -5.01 5.91 -6.33
N LEU A 85 -4.91 4.67 -6.84
CA LEU A 85 -4.60 3.50 -6.02
C LEU A 85 -3.23 3.57 -5.35
N LEU A 86 -2.24 4.25 -5.96
CA LEU A 86 -0.90 4.39 -5.40
C LEU A 86 -0.78 5.52 -4.36
N ALA A 87 -1.54 6.60 -4.51
CA ALA A 87 -1.26 7.84 -3.78
C ALA A 87 -2.47 8.45 -3.05
N GLU A 88 -3.70 8.21 -3.51
CA GLU A 88 -4.90 8.92 -3.01
C GLU A 88 -5.86 8.02 -2.22
N VAL A 89 -5.60 6.71 -2.15
CA VAL A 89 -6.36 5.81 -1.26
C VAL A 89 -5.81 5.94 0.16
N PRO A 90 -6.61 6.39 1.14
CA PRO A 90 -6.13 6.58 2.50
C PRO A 90 -5.93 5.24 3.21
N THR A 91 -4.90 5.16 4.05
CA THR A 91 -4.60 4.01 4.90
C THR A 91 -4.24 4.45 6.32
N MET A 92 -4.24 3.50 7.26
CA MET A 92 -3.77 3.73 8.63
C MET A 92 -2.30 3.34 8.74
N ALA A 93 -1.45 4.28 9.17
CA ALA A 93 -0.02 4.05 9.35
C ALA A 93 0.50 4.74 10.63
N ILE A 94 1.62 4.25 11.15
CA ILE A 94 2.27 4.83 12.33
C ILE A 94 2.96 6.13 11.93
N GLU A 95 2.61 7.24 12.58
CA GLU A 95 3.23 8.55 12.32
C GLU A 95 4.06 9.06 13.50
N LYS A 96 3.57 8.90 14.73
CA LYS A 96 4.30 9.31 15.94
C LYS A 96 4.78 8.08 16.70
N VAL A 97 6.04 8.12 17.11
CA VAL A 97 6.70 7.07 17.88
C VAL A 97 7.28 7.71 19.13
N PHE A 98 6.74 7.35 20.29
CA PHE A 98 7.18 7.79 21.61
C PHE A 98 8.04 6.70 22.22
N ILE A 99 9.34 6.96 22.33
CA ILE A 99 10.32 6.02 22.86
C ILE A 99 10.56 6.37 24.34
N TYR A 100 10.19 5.47 25.24
CA TYR A 100 10.45 5.63 26.67
C TYR A 100 11.81 5.07 27.06
N ASN A 101 12.15 3.90 26.52
CA ASN A 101 13.47 3.31 26.69
C ASN A 101 13.86 2.49 25.46
N ASN A 102 14.95 2.87 24.80
CA ASN A 102 15.61 2.07 23.77
C ASN A 102 17.07 1.86 24.18
N THR A 103 17.39 0.64 24.58
CA THR A 103 18.78 0.21 24.87
C THR A 103 19.31 -0.75 23.82
N SER A 104 18.61 -0.88 22.69
CA SER A 104 19.02 -1.70 21.57
C SER A 104 20.18 -1.05 20.79
N ILE A 105 20.72 -1.79 19.83
CA ILE A 105 21.76 -1.27 18.92
C ILE A 105 21.16 -0.39 17.82
N VAL A 106 19.87 -0.57 17.52
CA VAL A 106 19.18 0.18 16.46
C VAL A 106 18.88 1.58 16.98
N GLN A 107 19.30 2.59 16.23
CA GLN A 107 19.04 3.99 16.56
C GLN A 107 17.54 4.29 16.52
N ASP A 108 17.13 5.24 17.36
CA ASP A 108 15.73 5.65 17.54
C ASP A 108 15.06 6.04 16.22
N GLU A 109 15.75 6.84 15.40
CA GLU A 109 15.22 7.34 14.12
C GLU A 109 15.02 6.20 13.12
N ILE A 110 15.96 5.25 13.09
CA ILE A 110 15.91 4.08 12.20
C ILE A 110 14.79 3.14 12.65
N LEU A 111 14.64 2.93 13.96
CA LEU A 111 13.57 2.10 14.50
C LEU A 111 12.19 2.72 14.23
N ALA A 112 12.04 4.02 14.46
CA ALA A 112 10.80 4.74 14.15
C ALA A 112 10.45 4.68 12.66
N HIS A 113 11.42 4.86 11.77
CA HIS A 113 11.21 4.73 10.33
C HIS A 113 10.76 3.32 9.93
N ARG A 114 11.35 2.27 10.53
CA ARG A 114 10.92 0.88 10.27
C ARG A 114 9.50 0.62 10.76
N LEU A 115 9.14 1.12 11.94
CA LEU A 115 7.79 1.01 12.49
C LEU A 115 6.76 1.71 11.60
N GLY A 116 7.09 2.88 11.04
CA GLY A 116 6.23 3.61 10.10
C GLY A 116 5.87 2.83 8.84
N LEU A 117 6.70 1.88 8.43
CA LEU A 117 6.48 1.05 7.23
C LEU A 117 5.71 -0.25 7.49
N VAL A 118 5.38 -0.56 8.75
CA VAL A 118 4.58 -1.74 9.08
C VAL A 118 3.11 -1.47 8.73
N PRO A 119 2.50 -2.26 7.82
CA PRO A 119 1.10 -2.08 7.49
C PRO A 119 0.21 -2.47 8.67
N ILE A 120 -0.71 -1.59 9.04
CA ILE A 120 -1.65 -1.80 10.15
C ILE A 120 -3.00 -2.27 9.60
N LYS A 121 -3.51 -3.35 10.17
CA LYS A 121 -4.84 -3.90 9.89
C LYS A 121 -5.90 -3.09 10.65
N ALA A 122 -6.24 -1.93 10.10
CA ALA A 122 -7.35 -1.11 10.57
C ALA A 122 -8.08 -0.52 9.37
N ASP A 123 -9.42 -0.54 9.38
CA ASP A 123 -10.21 0.00 8.28
C ASP A 123 -10.19 1.53 8.32
N PRO A 124 -9.52 2.21 7.36
CA PRO A 124 -9.38 3.66 7.37
C PRO A 124 -10.72 4.41 7.19
N ARG A 125 -11.80 3.71 6.79
CA ARG A 125 -13.13 4.32 6.64
C ARG A 125 -13.81 4.61 7.98
N LEU A 126 -13.38 3.93 9.04
CA LEU A 126 -13.92 4.09 10.41
C LEU A 126 -13.23 5.22 11.19
N PHE A 127 -12.17 5.80 10.63
CA PHE A 127 -11.38 6.85 11.26
C PHE A 127 -11.44 8.15 10.44
N GLU A 128 -11.41 9.27 11.16
CA GLU A 128 -11.31 10.60 10.56
C GLU A 128 -9.85 11.03 10.39
N PHE A 129 -9.63 12.05 9.56
CA PHE A 129 -8.30 12.66 9.45
C PHE A 129 -8.03 13.49 10.71
N ARG A 130 -6.82 13.34 11.25
CA ARG A 130 -6.39 14.16 12.39
C ARG A 130 -6.31 15.64 12.00
N ASN A 131 -6.81 16.49 12.90
CA ASN A 131 -6.72 17.94 12.75
C ASN A 131 -5.28 18.44 12.89
N LEU A 132 -4.94 19.50 12.14
CA LEU A 132 -3.63 20.13 12.21
C LEU A 132 -3.38 20.71 13.61
N GLY A 133 -2.30 20.27 14.25
CA GLY A 133 -1.87 20.75 15.57
C GLY A 133 -2.34 19.90 16.76
N ASP A 134 -3.19 18.90 16.54
CA ASP A 134 -3.52 17.91 17.57
C ASP A 134 -2.36 16.92 17.74
N GLN A 135 -1.83 16.81 18.96
CA GLN A 135 -0.70 15.94 19.29
C GLN A 135 -1.12 14.70 20.09
N GLU A 136 -2.23 14.76 20.82
CA GLU A 136 -2.69 13.66 21.65
C GLU A 136 -3.50 12.67 20.81
N GLY A 137 -4.37 13.19 19.94
CA GLY A 137 -5.30 12.39 19.17
C GLY A 137 -6.48 11.89 20.01
N THR A 138 -7.58 11.62 19.33
CA THR A 138 -8.82 11.14 19.96
C THR A 138 -9.14 9.70 19.54
N GLU A 139 -10.13 9.11 20.21
CA GLU A 139 -10.66 7.78 19.87
C GLU A 139 -11.19 7.66 18.42
N ILE A 140 -11.42 8.78 17.73
CA ILE A 140 -12.00 8.84 16.38
C ILE A 140 -10.92 8.95 15.30
N ASP A 141 -9.76 9.53 15.63
CA ASP A 141 -8.68 9.81 14.67
C ASP A 141 -7.42 8.96 14.87
N THR A 142 -7.25 8.33 16.04
CA THR A 142 -6.01 7.63 16.38
C THR A 142 -6.20 6.21 16.85
N ILE A 143 -5.21 5.37 16.54
CA ILE A 143 -5.01 4.07 17.16
C ILE A 143 -3.69 4.11 17.91
N GLN A 144 -3.68 3.64 19.17
CA GLN A 144 -2.44 3.52 19.94
C GLN A 144 -1.94 2.08 19.95
N LEU A 145 -0.66 1.91 19.65
CA LEU A 145 0.03 0.63 19.65
C LEU A 145 1.23 0.69 20.60
N GLN A 146 1.62 -0.42 21.20
CA GLN A 146 2.77 -0.50 22.09
C GLN A 146 3.63 -1.73 21.80
N VAL A 147 4.95 -1.53 21.81
CA VAL A 147 5.95 -2.59 21.84
C VAL A 147 6.71 -2.46 23.16
N LYS A 148 6.64 -3.51 23.98
CA LYS A 148 7.36 -3.58 25.24
C LYS A 148 8.03 -4.94 25.39
N VAL A 149 9.31 -4.99 25.05
CA VAL A 149 10.09 -6.23 24.96
C VAL A 149 11.40 -6.09 25.72
N LYS A 150 11.73 -7.10 26.53
CA LYS A 150 13.00 -7.21 27.25
C LYS A 150 13.67 -8.53 26.90
N CYS A 151 14.91 -8.46 26.43
CA CYS A 151 15.69 -9.64 26.09
C CYS A 151 16.35 -10.21 27.35
N THR A 152 16.21 -11.52 27.56
CA THR A 152 16.78 -12.23 28.72
C THR A 152 17.50 -13.50 28.28
N ARG A 153 18.42 -13.98 29.12
CA ARG A 153 19.11 -15.24 28.86
C ARG A 153 18.21 -16.40 29.26
N ASN A 154 18.07 -17.40 28.39
CA ASN A 154 17.27 -18.58 28.65
C ASN A 154 17.99 -19.47 29.70
N PRO A 155 17.41 -19.69 30.90
CA PRO A 155 18.04 -20.54 31.92
C PRO A 155 18.08 -22.03 31.53
N ARG A 156 17.22 -22.44 30.58
CA ARG A 156 17.07 -23.83 30.12
C ARG A 156 17.86 -24.13 28.85
N ALA A 157 18.70 -23.20 28.40
CA ALA A 157 19.48 -23.38 27.17
C ALA A 157 20.45 -24.58 27.30
N PRO A 158 20.61 -25.41 26.26
CA PRO A 158 21.64 -26.46 26.24
C PRO A 158 23.02 -25.84 26.40
N LYS A 159 23.91 -26.49 27.17
CA LYS A 159 25.27 -25.98 27.43
C LYS A 159 26.13 -25.91 26.16
N ASP A 160 25.79 -26.71 25.15
CA ASP A 160 26.55 -26.86 23.92
C ASP A 160 25.93 -26.07 22.75
N SER A 161 24.82 -25.37 22.98
CA SER A 161 24.14 -24.62 21.94
C SER A 161 24.84 -23.29 21.65
N SER A 162 25.09 -23.04 20.37
CA SER A 162 25.58 -21.75 19.87
C SER A 162 24.48 -20.89 19.25
N ASP A 163 23.24 -21.41 19.13
CA ASP A 163 22.15 -20.69 18.47
C ASP A 163 21.58 -19.59 19.40
N PRO A 164 21.61 -18.30 19.00
CA PRO A 164 20.96 -17.22 19.74
C PRO A 164 19.49 -17.49 20.08
N LYS A 165 18.76 -18.26 19.24
CA LYS A 165 17.35 -18.61 19.48
C LYS A 165 17.15 -19.53 20.67
N GLU A 166 18.10 -20.41 20.95
CA GLU A 166 18.05 -21.29 22.11
C GLU A 166 18.61 -20.60 23.36
N LEU A 167 19.63 -19.76 23.18
CA LEU A 167 20.33 -19.05 24.26
C LEU A 167 19.54 -17.88 24.85
N TYR A 168 18.72 -17.20 24.04
CA TYR A 168 18.11 -15.93 24.42
C TYR A 168 16.61 -15.90 24.14
N LEU A 169 15.84 -15.45 25.14
CA LEU A 169 14.42 -15.19 25.02
C LEU A 169 14.20 -13.75 24.53
N ASN A 170 13.30 -13.59 23.56
CA ASN A 170 12.91 -12.30 22.96
C ASN A 170 14.09 -11.50 22.37
N HIS A 171 15.09 -12.18 21.83
CA HIS A 171 16.22 -11.54 21.16
C HIS A 171 15.90 -11.08 19.73
N MET A 172 14.78 -11.54 19.15
CA MET A 172 14.21 -11.01 17.91
C MET A 172 12.87 -10.39 18.25
N VAL A 173 12.71 -9.13 17.89
CA VAL A 173 11.46 -8.38 18.06
C VAL A 173 10.77 -8.36 16.71
N TYR A 174 9.57 -8.92 16.65
CA TYR A 174 8.76 -9.00 15.44
C TYR A 174 7.60 -8.03 15.50
N SER A 175 6.96 -7.76 14.36
CA SER A 175 5.73 -6.99 14.30
C SER A 175 4.62 -7.60 15.14
N GLY A 176 4.54 -8.93 15.26
CA GLY A 176 3.59 -9.61 16.15
C GLY A 176 3.73 -9.27 17.64
N ASP A 177 4.85 -8.68 18.07
CA ASP A 177 5.02 -8.17 19.44
C ASP A 177 4.32 -6.82 19.67
N ILE A 178 3.81 -6.18 18.61
CA ILE A 178 3.03 -4.94 18.68
C ILE A 178 1.63 -5.26 19.24
N LYS A 179 1.28 -4.59 20.34
CA LYS A 179 -0.02 -4.74 21.01
C LYS A 179 -0.86 -3.49 20.82
N TRP A 180 -2.14 -3.68 20.54
CA TRP A 180 -3.10 -2.60 20.51
C TRP A 180 -3.52 -2.17 21.92
N LEU A 181 -3.50 -0.86 22.15
CA LEU A 181 -3.99 -0.21 23.37
C LEU A 181 -5.26 0.57 23.00
N PRO A 182 -6.46 0.07 23.32
CA PRO A 182 -7.71 0.77 22.99
C PRO A 182 -7.82 2.08 23.77
N ILE A 183 -8.29 3.12 23.08
CA ILE A 183 -8.61 4.42 23.68
C ILE A 183 -10.13 4.55 23.82
N GLY A 184 -10.61 4.98 24.99
CA GLY A 184 -12.03 5.23 25.23
C GLY A 184 -12.90 4.01 24.91
N ASN A 185 -13.89 4.18 24.03
CA ASN A 185 -14.84 3.12 23.66
C ASN A 185 -14.36 2.22 22.51
N GLN A 186 -13.13 2.39 22.01
CA GLN A 186 -12.62 1.59 20.90
C GLN A 186 -12.61 0.08 21.19
N ALA A 187 -12.40 -0.32 22.44
CA ALA A 187 -12.41 -1.73 22.84
C ALA A 187 -13.73 -2.44 22.47
N ASP A 188 -14.86 -1.73 22.60
CA ASP A 188 -16.19 -2.26 22.29
C ASP A 188 -16.51 -2.14 20.80
N VAL A 189 -16.17 -0.99 20.19
CA VAL A 189 -16.42 -0.72 18.75
C VAL A 189 -15.64 -1.68 17.86
N PHE A 190 -14.42 -2.02 18.27
CA PHE A 190 -13.49 -2.85 17.52
C PHE A 190 -13.27 -4.23 18.17
N ALA A 191 -14.18 -4.69 19.03
CA ALA A 191 -14.06 -5.97 19.72
C ALA A 191 -13.83 -7.16 18.75
N ASP A 192 -14.50 -7.13 17.59
CA ASP A 192 -14.35 -8.13 16.54
C ASP A 192 -13.20 -7.82 15.56
N ALA A 193 -12.69 -6.59 15.56
CA ALA A 193 -11.62 -6.15 14.69
C ALA A 193 -10.26 -6.46 15.33
N LYS A 194 -9.50 -7.35 14.72
CA LYS A 194 -8.11 -7.62 15.10
C LYS A 194 -7.21 -6.45 14.65
N ILE A 195 -7.21 -5.37 15.43
CA ILE A 195 -6.31 -4.23 15.23
C ILE A 195 -4.89 -4.67 15.60
N GLY A 196 -3.97 -4.54 14.65
CA GLY A 196 -2.59 -4.95 14.80
C GLY A 196 -1.86 -4.88 13.45
N PRO A 197 -0.62 -5.36 13.37
CA PRO A 197 0.09 -5.46 12.09
C PRO A 197 -0.59 -6.47 11.16
N VAL A 198 -0.54 -6.24 9.85
CA VAL A 198 -1.07 -7.21 8.85
C VAL A 198 -0.22 -8.48 8.84
N HIS A 199 1.10 -8.32 8.91
CA HIS A 199 2.07 -9.42 8.95
C HIS A 199 2.71 -9.45 10.34
N GLU A 200 2.69 -10.60 11.01
CA GLU A 200 3.20 -10.76 12.39
C GLU A 200 4.68 -11.14 12.46
N ASP A 201 5.33 -11.38 11.33
CA ASP A 201 6.69 -11.93 11.20
C ASP A 201 7.73 -10.94 10.65
N ILE A 202 7.39 -9.65 10.54
CA ILE A 202 8.32 -8.61 10.11
C ILE A 202 9.30 -8.36 11.26
N LEU A 203 10.58 -8.65 11.04
CA LEU A 203 11.62 -8.34 12.03
C LEU A 203 11.76 -6.82 12.18
N LEU A 204 11.74 -6.32 13.42
CA LEU A 204 11.88 -4.91 13.76
C LEU A 204 13.26 -4.60 14.35
N ALA A 205 13.69 -5.40 15.33
CA ALA A 205 14.98 -5.22 16.00
C ALA A 205 15.54 -6.56 16.46
N GLN A 206 16.87 -6.62 16.63
CA GLN A 206 17.55 -7.72 17.29
C GLN A 206 18.20 -7.21 18.57
N LEU A 207 17.96 -7.92 19.66
CA LEU A 207 18.40 -7.58 21.00
C LEU A 207 19.44 -8.58 21.52
N ARG A 208 20.09 -8.20 22.62
CA ARG A 208 20.94 -9.07 23.46
C ARG A 208 20.48 -8.96 24.92
N PRO A 209 20.78 -9.96 25.77
CA PRO A 209 20.33 -9.96 27.16
C PRO A 209 20.71 -8.68 27.88
N GLY A 210 19.74 -8.08 28.57
CA GLY A 210 19.90 -6.79 29.25
C GLY A 210 19.39 -5.59 28.45
N GLN A 211 19.17 -5.75 27.15
CA GLN A 211 18.51 -4.74 26.32
C GLN A 211 16.99 -4.85 26.38
N GLU A 212 16.34 -3.70 26.26
CA GLU A 212 14.88 -3.52 26.27
C GLU A 212 14.44 -2.41 25.31
N LEU A 213 13.21 -2.57 24.85
CA LEU A 213 12.45 -1.61 24.05
C LEU A 213 11.11 -1.36 24.76
N ASP A 214 10.80 -0.10 25.04
CA ASP A 214 9.48 0.36 25.48
C ASP A 214 9.08 1.57 24.62
N ILE A 215 8.15 1.32 23.70
CA ILE A 215 7.76 2.24 22.64
C ILE A 215 6.25 2.26 22.52
N VAL A 216 5.67 3.46 22.46
CA VAL A 216 4.26 3.70 22.17
C VAL A 216 4.15 4.42 20.82
N MET A 217 3.20 4.04 20.01
CA MET A 217 3.04 4.51 18.64
C MET A 217 1.61 4.98 18.42
N HIS A 218 1.45 6.10 17.72
CA HIS A 218 0.15 6.60 17.28
C HIS A 218 0.02 6.38 15.78
N CYS A 219 -1.00 5.63 15.39
CA CYS A 219 -1.38 5.44 14.00
C CYS A 219 -2.50 6.40 13.64
N VAL A 220 -2.38 7.02 12.48
CA VAL A 220 -3.37 7.96 11.95
C VAL A 220 -3.70 7.62 10.51
N LYS A 221 -4.80 8.19 10.04
CA LYS A 221 -5.21 8.12 8.64
C LYS A 221 -4.39 9.09 7.80
N GLY A 222 -3.76 8.59 6.75
CA GLY A 222 -2.96 9.37 5.80
C GLY A 222 -3.20 8.99 4.34
N LEU A 223 -2.80 9.86 3.43
CA LEU A 223 -2.71 9.57 2.00
C LEU A 223 -1.29 9.09 1.66
N GLY A 224 -1.10 8.47 0.50
CA GLY A 224 0.20 7.97 0.04
C GLY A 224 1.07 9.00 -0.70
N ASN A 225 0.61 10.25 -0.82
CA ASN A 225 1.32 11.34 -1.50
C ASN A 225 2.15 12.21 -0.55
#